data_AF-Q2NE77-F1
#
_entry.id   AF-Q2NE77-F1
#
_cell.length_a   1.000
_cell.length_b   1.000
_cell.length_c   1.000
_cell.angle_alpha   90.00
_cell.angle_beta   90.00
_cell.angle_gamma   90.00
#
_symmetry.space_group_name_H-M   'P 1'
#
loop_
_entity.id
_entity.type
_entity.pdbx_description
1 polymer ?
#
loop_
_entity_poly.entity_id
_entity_poly.type
_entity_poly.pdbx_seq_one_letter_code
_entity_poly.pdbx_strand_id
1 'polypeptide(L)'
;METKTIVLNDIDYITRDEKPVIRLFGRDSKTNENVIAYDTTFKPYLYILPNNLDECLVELRQLGIDDLELEDKIDIGVKREYIKATLIHPQEVPKLRDIIRELPTVREIREYDIPFYRRYLIDKQITPTNVIEIHGKTQDMDFDVDDDVIIFKLEENPIDTKEIVNQNKILSFDIEVYNAEGMPSAKKDAIIMMSLCGNNGFKKVLSTKKSSKDFVETLPTEEDMLKRFVEIIKEENPDMLVGYNSDNFDLPYIKERADTLNIKLPLGIDKSSIKFIKRGFNNAGLIRGRVHVDLYLLVRQYMNLDRYTLERVYKELFDIEKIDVPGDKIFEYWDSDNELLEKLFDYSMDDAITTTEIADKLTPLTVAQTRLVGQPLFDIARMTTGQMVEWYLIWKAFEKNNIIPNKPTTNEYTQRRSSKKVAGGYVKEPEKGLFEHIAYLDFKSLYPSVIIAQNISPDTITTDDTLDESEYHLCPESDYKFLKEPKGFIPSIIGYILDERQRIKKLMYEETVPEQKKAYDFEQQGLKRLANSMFGAYGYARFRWYKKECAAAITAWGREYIQDAMKKSEEYGFKPIYADTDGFYATYIGNLDD
;
A
#
# COMPACT_ATOMS: atom_id res chain seq x y z
N MET A 1 -30.96 -6.67 17.25
CA MET A 1 -29.71 -6.80 16.49
C MET A 1 -30.02 -6.23 15.13
N GLU A 2 -29.36 -5.14 14.80
CA GLU A 2 -29.45 -4.42 13.54
C GLU A 2 -28.39 -4.97 12.59
N THR A 3 -28.68 -4.94 11.29
CA THR A 3 -27.71 -5.23 10.23
C THR A 3 -27.50 -3.96 9.42
N LYS A 4 -26.24 -3.59 9.18
CA LYS A 4 -25.85 -2.48 8.30
C LYS A 4 -24.81 -2.96 7.30
N THR A 5 -24.72 -2.28 6.18
CA THR A 5 -23.68 -2.49 5.17
C THR A 5 -22.87 -1.22 5.06
N ILE A 6 -21.56 -1.27 5.29
CA ILE A 6 -20.69 -0.10 5.22
C ILE A 6 -19.54 -0.31 4.23
N VAL A 7 -19.13 0.75 3.55
CA VAL A 7 -17.86 0.77 2.80
C VAL A 7 -16.74 1.05 3.79
N LEU A 8 -15.83 0.10 4.00
CA LEU A 8 -14.75 0.24 4.98
C LEU A 8 -13.64 1.16 4.46
N ASN A 9 -13.56 2.38 4.98
CA ASN A 9 -12.59 3.40 4.54
C ASN A 9 -11.30 3.38 5.36
N ASP A 10 -11.41 3.32 6.69
CA ASP A 10 -10.27 3.37 7.61
C ASP A 10 -10.49 2.41 8.79
N ILE A 11 -9.41 2.05 9.47
CA ILE A 11 -9.42 1.18 10.65
C ILE A 11 -8.35 1.63 11.62
N ASP A 12 -8.69 1.62 12.90
CA ASP A 12 -7.70 1.75 13.96
C ASP A 12 -8.07 0.96 15.21
N TYR A 13 -7.32 1.21 16.29
CA TYR A 13 -7.73 0.82 17.62
C TYR A 13 -7.45 1.95 18.61
N ILE A 14 -8.23 1.96 19.68
CA ILE A 14 -8.03 2.81 20.85
C ILE A 14 -8.02 1.95 22.12
N THR A 15 -7.58 2.53 23.23
CA THR A 15 -7.71 1.92 24.56
C THR A 15 -8.88 2.57 25.28
N ARG A 16 -9.85 1.77 25.74
CA ARG A 16 -10.97 2.21 26.58
C ARG A 16 -11.16 1.22 27.72
N ASP A 17 -11.26 1.71 28.95
CA ASP A 17 -11.36 0.88 30.16
C ASP A 17 -10.27 -0.21 30.21
N GLU A 18 -9.03 0.19 29.92
CA GLU A 18 -7.82 -0.67 29.84
C GLU A 18 -7.87 -1.78 28.76
N LYS A 19 -8.91 -1.82 27.93
CA LYS A 19 -9.09 -2.80 26.87
C LYS A 19 -8.85 -2.20 25.49
N PRO A 20 -8.31 -2.98 24.55
CA PRO A 20 -8.24 -2.54 23.16
C PRO A 20 -9.63 -2.58 22.52
N VAL A 21 -9.96 -1.54 21.75
CA VAL A 21 -11.21 -1.46 20.98
C VAL A 21 -10.83 -1.18 19.53
N ILE A 22 -11.14 -2.11 18.63
CA ILE A 22 -11.01 -1.91 17.18
C ILE A 22 -12.12 -0.97 16.72
N ARG A 23 -11.79 0.01 15.87
CA ARG A 23 -12.77 0.88 15.22
C ARG A 23 -12.64 0.74 13.71
N LEU A 24 -13.77 0.49 13.06
CA LEU A 24 -13.96 0.44 11.62
C LEU A 24 -14.71 1.71 11.22
N PHE A 25 -14.06 2.55 10.42
CA PHE A 25 -14.64 3.76 9.89
C PHE A 25 -15.12 3.49 8.47
N GLY A 26 -16.38 3.79 8.21
CA GLY A 26 -16.94 3.63 6.89
C GLY A 26 -18.15 4.52 6.68
N ARG A 27 -18.79 4.34 5.53
CA ARG A 27 -20.08 4.96 5.25
C ARG A 27 -21.11 3.89 4.97
N ASP A 28 -22.32 4.09 5.46
CA ASP A 28 -23.44 3.23 5.10
C ASP A 28 -23.62 3.24 3.57
N SER A 29 -23.63 2.06 2.95
CA SER A 29 -23.65 1.93 1.49
C SER A 29 -24.98 2.38 0.86
N LYS A 30 -26.01 2.64 1.66
CA LYS A 30 -27.32 3.10 1.21
C LYS A 30 -27.59 4.55 1.58
N THR A 31 -27.29 4.96 2.81
CA THR A 31 -27.59 6.32 3.29
C THR A 31 -26.43 7.29 3.14
N ASN A 32 -25.21 6.80 2.92
CA ASN A 32 -23.96 7.57 2.88
C ASN A 32 -23.61 8.29 4.20
N GLU A 33 -24.29 7.94 5.30
CA GLU A 33 -23.98 8.42 6.64
C GLU A 33 -22.67 7.82 7.14
N ASN A 34 -21.92 8.58 7.92
CA ASN A 34 -20.68 8.10 8.52
C ASN A 34 -21.00 7.08 9.62
N VAL A 35 -20.27 5.98 9.63
CA VAL A 35 -20.40 4.91 10.63
C VAL A 35 -19.05 4.65 11.26
N ILE A 36 -19.00 4.68 12.60
CA ILE A 36 -17.90 4.13 13.38
C ILE A 36 -18.41 2.84 14.03
N ALA A 37 -18.11 1.71 13.41
CA ALA A 37 -18.37 0.41 13.99
C ALA A 37 -17.20 0.00 14.90
N TYR A 38 -17.46 -0.64 16.04
CA TYR A 38 -16.39 -1.01 16.96
C TYR A 38 -16.54 -2.41 17.55
N ASP A 39 -15.40 -3.08 17.71
CA ASP A 39 -15.28 -4.41 18.33
C ASP A 39 -14.40 -4.33 19.59
N THR A 40 -14.93 -4.87 20.68
CA THR A 40 -14.28 -4.93 22.01
C THR A 40 -13.78 -6.32 22.39
N THR A 41 -13.99 -7.31 21.51
CA THR A 41 -13.75 -8.72 21.77
C THR A 41 -12.41 -9.21 21.21
N PHE A 42 -11.87 -8.52 20.19
CA PHE A 42 -10.61 -8.90 19.59
C PHE A 42 -9.42 -8.68 20.53
N LYS A 43 -8.53 -9.67 20.63
CA LYS A 43 -7.35 -9.64 21.49
C LYS A 43 -6.08 -9.91 20.69
N PRO A 44 -4.95 -9.28 21.05
CA PRO A 44 -3.67 -9.57 20.41
C PRO A 44 -3.18 -10.96 20.80
N TYR A 45 -2.41 -11.61 19.94
CA TYR A 45 -1.78 -12.88 20.24
C TYR A 45 -0.42 -13.00 19.51
N LEU A 46 0.37 -13.97 19.94
CA LEU A 46 1.59 -14.41 19.25
C LEU A 46 1.70 -15.93 19.30
N TYR A 47 2.54 -16.50 18.45
CA TYR A 47 2.78 -17.96 18.44
C TYR A 47 4.14 -18.29 19.03
N ILE A 48 4.23 -19.41 19.74
CA ILE A 48 5.41 -19.89 20.43
C ILE A 48 5.66 -21.32 19.98
N LEU A 49 6.87 -21.58 19.48
CA LEU A 49 7.36 -22.92 19.23
C LEU A 49 8.11 -23.40 20.48
N PRO A 50 7.62 -24.39 21.23
CA PRO A 50 8.29 -24.86 22.43
C PRO A 50 9.42 -25.86 22.10
N ASN A 51 10.44 -25.91 22.96
CA ASN A 51 11.39 -27.03 23.06
C ASN A 51 10.77 -28.21 23.83
N ASN A 52 9.99 -27.90 24.87
CA ASN A 52 9.20 -28.83 25.67
C ASN A 52 7.83 -28.20 25.93
N LEU A 53 6.77 -28.84 25.45
CA LEU A 53 5.41 -28.28 25.47
C LEU A 53 4.90 -28.08 26.91
N ASP A 54 5.00 -29.10 27.75
CA ASP A 54 4.41 -29.08 29.10
C ASP A 54 5.09 -28.05 30.00
N GLU A 55 6.42 -28.01 30.00
CA GLU A 55 7.20 -27.04 30.76
C GLU A 55 6.93 -25.60 30.28
N CYS A 56 6.85 -25.41 28.96
CA CYS A 56 6.56 -24.09 28.39
C CYS A 56 5.18 -23.58 28.79
N LEU A 57 4.16 -24.44 28.82
CA LEU A 57 2.81 -24.06 29.28
C LEU A 57 2.81 -23.65 30.76
N VAL A 58 3.66 -24.26 31.60
CA VAL A 58 3.81 -23.88 33.01
C VAL A 58 4.47 -22.51 33.13
N GLU A 59 5.58 -22.27 32.43
CA GLU A 59 6.29 -20.98 32.47
C GLU A 59 5.40 -19.83 31.96
N LEU A 60 4.65 -20.04 30.87
CA LEU A 60 3.73 -19.01 30.34
C LEU A 60 2.62 -18.65 31.33
N ARG A 61 2.04 -19.63 32.04
CA ARG A 61 1.05 -19.37 33.10
C ARG A 61 1.65 -18.63 34.29
N GLN A 62 2.91 -18.90 34.65
CA GLN A 62 3.61 -18.14 35.70
C GLN A 62 3.84 -16.68 35.31
N LEU A 63 3.90 -16.36 34.01
CA LEU A 63 3.92 -14.98 33.50
C LEU A 63 2.53 -14.32 33.47
N GLY A 64 1.47 -15.02 33.90
CA GLY A 64 0.09 -14.52 33.88
C GLY A 64 -0.59 -14.63 32.52
N ILE A 65 -0.11 -15.51 31.64
CA ILE A 65 -0.72 -15.77 30.33
C ILE A 65 -1.53 -17.06 30.42
N ASP A 66 -2.84 -16.93 30.63
CA ASP A 66 -3.74 -18.08 30.85
C ASP A 66 -4.40 -18.60 29.56
N ASP A 67 -4.61 -17.72 28.58
CA ASP A 67 -5.29 -18.02 27.32
C ASP A 67 -4.27 -18.59 26.30
N LEU A 68 -4.13 -19.92 26.36
CA LEU A 68 -3.15 -20.71 25.62
C LEU A 68 -3.86 -21.81 24.82
N GLU A 69 -3.73 -21.77 23.50
CA GLU A 69 -4.30 -22.75 22.57
C GLU A 69 -3.18 -23.47 21.80
N LEU A 70 -3.34 -24.77 21.51
CA LEU A 70 -2.43 -25.50 20.63
C LEU A 70 -2.95 -25.44 19.20
N GLU A 71 -2.09 -25.01 18.28
CA GLU A 71 -2.42 -24.94 16.86
C GLU A 71 -1.32 -25.57 16.01
N ASP A 72 -1.72 -26.46 15.11
CA ASP A 72 -0.87 -26.97 14.04
C ASP A 72 -0.68 -25.90 12.96
N LYS A 73 0.58 -25.55 12.64
CA LYS A 73 0.94 -24.63 11.55
C LYS A 73 1.93 -25.25 10.59
N ILE A 74 1.93 -24.76 9.35
CA ILE A 74 2.97 -25.07 8.36
C ILE A 74 4.08 -24.04 8.49
N ASP A 75 5.28 -24.48 8.87
CA ASP A 75 6.49 -23.67 9.06
C ASP A 75 7.55 -24.06 8.03
N ILE A 76 7.60 -23.30 6.93
CA ILE A 76 8.49 -23.54 5.78
C ILE A 76 8.39 -25.01 5.32
N GLY A 77 7.18 -25.41 4.93
CA GLY A 77 6.88 -26.76 4.41
C GLY A 77 6.73 -27.85 5.47
N VAL A 78 7.08 -27.58 6.73
CA VAL A 78 7.03 -28.58 7.81
C VAL A 78 5.88 -28.29 8.76
N LYS A 79 5.02 -29.28 9.02
CA LYS A 79 3.97 -29.17 10.03
C LYS A 79 4.59 -29.15 11.44
N ARG A 80 4.25 -28.16 12.24
CA ARG A 80 4.70 -27.99 13.63
C ARG A 80 3.54 -27.56 14.51
N GLU A 81 3.53 -28.03 15.74
CA GLU A 81 2.59 -27.59 16.76
C GLU A 81 3.13 -26.33 17.46
N TYR A 82 2.30 -25.30 17.54
CA TYR A 82 2.60 -24.03 18.17
C TYR A 82 1.63 -23.77 19.33
N ILE A 83 2.10 -23.09 20.37
CA ILE A 83 1.24 -22.49 21.39
C ILE A 83 0.85 -21.10 20.91
N LYS A 84 -0.43 -20.84 20.72
CA LYS A 84 -0.98 -19.50 20.52
C LYS A 84 -1.28 -18.90 21.89
N ALA A 85 -0.55 -17.84 22.22
CA ALA A 85 -0.69 -17.12 23.46
C ALA A 85 -1.47 -15.81 23.22
N THR A 86 -2.68 -15.75 23.75
CA THR A 86 -3.54 -14.56 23.67
C THR A 86 -3.23 -13.63 24.84
N LEU A 87 -2.97 -12.36 24.53
CA LEU A 87 -2.60 -11.32 25.49
C LEU A 87 -3.76 -10.35 25.71
N ILE A 88 -3.68 -9.53 26.75
CA ILE A 88 -4.78 -8.63 27.15
C ILE A 88 -4.79 -7.37 26.27
N HIS A 89 -3.62 -6.74 26.10
CA HIS A 89 -3.53 -5.45 25.41
C HIS A 89 -2.37 -5.39 24.40
N PRO A 90 -2.55 -4.77 23.20
CA PRO A 90 -1.50 -4.72 22.17
C PRO A 90 -0.19 -4.07 22.62
N GLN A 91 -0.27 -3.14 23.58
CA GLN A 91 0.90 -2.46 24.15
C GLN A 91 1.76 -3.36 25.05
N GLU A 92 1.24 -4.51 25.49
CA GLU A 92 1.99 -5.48 26.29
C GLU A 92 2.84 -6.41 25.41
N VAL A 93 2.45 -6.60 24.14
CA VAL A 93 3.12 -7.49 23.18
C VAL A 93 4.63 -7.22 23.13
N PRO A 94 5.13 -5.98 22.99
CA PRO A 94 6.58 -5.74 22.94
C PRO A 94 7.32 -6.14 24.21
N LYS A 95 6.71 -5.98 25.38
CA LYS A 95 7.32 -6.34 26.67
C LYS A 95 7.29 -7.85 26.88
N LEU A 96 6.12 -8.46 26.71
CA LEU A 96 5.94 -9.89 26.94
C LEU A 96 6.68 -10.75 25.92
N ARG A 97 6.71 -10.35 24.64
CA ARG A 97 7.45 -11.11 23.62
C ARG A 97 8.94 -11.25 23.96
N ASP A 98 9.55 -10.21 24.53
CA ASP A 98 10.97 -10.23 24.84
C ASP A 98 11.22 -11.11 26.07
N ILE A 99 10.34 -11.09 27.08
CA ILE A 99 10.39 -12.02 28.22
C ILE A 99 10.19 -13.47 27.77
N ILE A 100 9.17 -13.73 26.95
CA ILE A 100 8.85 -15.08 26.43
C ILE A 100 10.02 -15.62 25.58
N ARG A 101 10.65 -14.77 24.76
CA ARG A 101 11.78 -15.18 23.90
C ARG A 101 12.97 -15.70 24.72
N GLU A 102 13.20 -15.17 25.91
CA GLU A 102 14.32 -15.54 26.78
C GLU A 102 14.02 -16.77 27.67
N LEU A 103 12.80 -17.32 27.62
CA LEU A 103 12.46 -18.53 28.36
C LEU A 103 13.22 -19.74 27.81
N PRO A 104 13.81 -20.60 28.66
CA PRO A 104 14.59 -21.76 28.21
C PRO A 104 13.75 -22.80 27.46
N THR A 105 12.45 -22.88 27.77
CA THR A 105 11.52 -23.81 27.12
C THR A 105 11.04 -23.32 25.76
N VAL A 106 11.33 -22.07 25.39
CA VAL A 106 10.91 -21.47 24.12
C VAL A 106 12.01 -21.60 23.08
N ARG A 107 11.67 -22.23 21.95
CA ARG A 107 12.57 -22.32 20.79
C ARG A 107 12.54 -21.04 19.98
N GLU A 108 11.35 -20.56 19.67
CA GLU A 108 11.13 -19.40 18.83
C GLU A 108 9.73 -18.82 19.05
N ILE A 109 9.59 -17.51 18.79
CA ILE A 109 8.29 -16.83 18.76
C ILE A 109 8.01 -16.27 17.37
N ARG A 110 6.75 -16.22 16.96
CA ARG A 110 6.28 -15.82 15.62
C ARG A 110 5.13 -14.82 15.73
N GLU A 111 4.94 -14.04 14.67
CA GLU A 111 3.81 -13.11 14.47
C GLU A 111 3.65 -11.97 15.50
N TYR A 112 4.61 -11.78 16.41
CA TYR A 112 4.60 -10.72 17.42
C TYR A 112 4.74 -9.29 16.85
N ASP A 113 5.02 -9.14 15.55
CA ASP A 113 5.28 -7.86 14.89
C ASP A 113 4.20 -7.46 13.88
N ILE A 114 3.06 -8.16 13.88
CA ILE A 114 1.88 -7.79 13.09
C ILE A 114 1.11 -6.71 13.86
N PRO A 115 0.91 -5.49 13.31
CA PRO A 115 0.14 -4.44 13.96
C PRO A 115 -1.31 -4.89 14.22
N PHE A 116 -1.84 -4.54 15.39
CA PHE A 116 -3.12 -5.05 15.88
C PHE A 116 -4.30 -4.85 14.92
N TYR A 117 -4.44 -3.66 14.32
CA TYR A 117 -5.49 -3.38 13.34
C TYR A 117 -5.34 -4.19 12.05
N ARG A 118 -4.10 -4.51 11.63
CA ARG A 118 -3.85 -5.36 10.46
C ARG A 118 -4.14 -6.82 10.78
N ARG A 119 -3.79 -7.27 11.99
CA ARG A 119 -4.14 -8.61 12.48
C ARG A 119 -5.65 -8.81 12.45
N TYR A 120 -6.42 -7.81 12.90
CA TYR A 120 -7.89 -7.84 12.81
C TYR A 120 -8.39 -8.06 11.37
N LEU A 121 -7.89 -7.29 10.40
CA LEU A 121 -8.28 -7.46 8.99
C LEU A 121 -7.97 -8.87 8.47
N ILE A 122 -6.79 -9.40 8.82
CA ILE A 122 -6.36 -10.73 8.37
C ILE A 122 -7.23 -11.83 9.02
N ASP A 123 -7.45 -11.80 10.34
CA ASP A 123 -8.27 -12.79 11.07
C ASP A 123 -9.70 -12.86 10.55
N LYS A 124 -10.30 -11.68 10.40
CA LYS A 124 -11.69 -11.54 9.98
C LYS A 124 -11.85 -11.61 8.47
N GLN A 125 -10.74 -11.71 7.72
CA GLN A 125 -10.70 -11.74 6.26
C GLN A 125 -11.47 -10.58 5.61
N ILE A 126 -11.32 -9.39 6.19
CA ILE A 126 -11.96 -8.16 5.73
C ILE A 126 -11.01 -7.37 4.85
N THR A 127 -11.45 -7.06 3.64
CA THR A 127 -10.71 -6.22 2.72
C THR A 127 -11.15 -4.76 2.83
N PRO A 128 -10.24 -3.81 3.10
CA PRO A 128 -10.56 -2.39 3.06
C PRO A 128 -11.07 -1.94 1.69
N THR A 129 -11.93 -0.93 1.64
CA THR A 129 -12.65 -0.40 0.46
C THR A 129 -13.71 -1.32 -0.16
N ASN A 130 -13.95 -2.48 0.44
CA ASN A 130 -15.12 -3.31 0.13
C ASN A 130 -16.32 -2.87 0.98
N VAL A 131 -17.50 -3.29 0.53
CA VAL A 131 -18.69 -3.31 1.38
C VAL A 131 -18.55 -4.46 2.38
N ILE A 132 -18.78 -4.16 3.65
CA ILE A 132 -18.84 -5.13 4.73
C ILE A 132 -20.23 -5.09 5.37
N GLU A 133 -20.75 -6.27 5.69
CA GLU A 133 -21.95 -6.43 6.50
C GLU A 133 -21.56 -6.48 7.98
N ILE A 134 -22.24 -5.69 8.81
CA ILE A 134 -22.01 -5.58 10.24
C ILE A 134 -23.30 -5.85 11.01
N HIS A 135 -23.20 -6.63 12.09
CA HIS A 135 -24.32 -6.98 12.95
C HIS A 135 -24.09 -6.51 14.38
N GLY A 136 -25.08 -5.86 14.96
CA GLY A 136 -24.90 -5.21 16.25
C GLY A 136 -26.02 -4.28 16.64
N LYS A 137 -25.68 -3.19 17.33
CA LYS A 137 -26.63 -2.18 17.79
C LYS A 137 -26.04 -0.80 17.68
N THR A 138 -26.84 0.14 17.19
CA THR A 138 -26.53 1.57 17.32
C THR A 138 -26.52 1.93 18.82
N GLN A 139 -25.52 2.72 19.25
CA GLN A 139 -25.38 3.12 20.64
C GLN A 139 -25.04 4.60 20.76
N ASP A 140 -25.63 5.25 21.76
CA ASP A 140 -25.15 6.54 22.28
C ASP A 140 -23.94 6.26 23.18
N MET A 141 -22.83 5.83 22.58
CA MET A 141 -21.58 5.70 23.32
C MET A 141 -20.98 7.09 23.49
N ASP A 142 -20.29 7.33 24.61
CA ASP A 142 -19.53 8.57 24.86
C ASP A 142 -18.26 8.58 23.99
N PHE A 143 -18.45 8.68 22.66
CA PHE A 143 -17.45 9.12 21.70
C PHE A 143 -17.77 10.58 21.38
N ASP A 144 -16.76 11.45 21.43
CA ASP A 144 -16.93 12.81 20.96
C ASP A 144 -16.98 12.80 19.42
N VAL A 145 -18.18 12.63 18.87
CA VAL A 145 -18.49 12.65 17.43
C VAL A 145 -19.53 13.70 17.12
N ASP A 146 -19.67 14.05 15.84
CA ASP A 146 -20.78 14.90 15.37
C ASP A 146 -22.11 14.10 15.39
N ASP A 147 -23.25 14.79 15.50
CA ASP A 147 -24.58 14.16 15.68
C ASP A 147 -25.02 13.30 14.48
N ASP A 148 -24.42 13.50 13.31
CA ASP A 148 -24.66 12.77 12.07
C ASP A 148 -23.79 11.50 11.90
N VAL A 149 -22.99 11.16 12.91
CA VAL A 149 -22.14 9.95 12.92
C VAL A 149 -22.82 8.83 13.69
N ILE A 150 -23.04 7.70 13.02
CA ILE A 150 -23.60 6.49 13.63
C ILE A 150 -22.51 5.72 14.35
N ILE A 151 -22.66 5.56 15.67
CA ILE A 151 -21.81 4.69 16.48
C ILE A 151 -22.46 3.30 16.56
N PHE A 152 -21.74 2.27 16.10
CA PHE A 152 -22.29 0.92 15.98
C PHE A 152 -21.45 -0.12 16.73
N LYS A 153 -22.00 -0.71 17.80
CA LYS A 153 -21.32 -1.77 18.53
C LYS A 153 -21.51 -3.10 17.82
N LEU A 154 -20.41 -3.75 17.46
CA LEU A 154 -20.45 -5.09 16.88
C LEU A 154 -20.82 -6.13 17.94
N GLU A 155 -21.81 -6.97 17.63
CA GLU A 155 -22.18 -8.16 18.41
C GLU A 155 -21.71 -9.46 17.73
N GLU A 156 -21.40 -9.40 16.43
CA GLU A 156 -20.83 -10.50 15.64
C GLU A 156 -19.63 -10.02 14.80
N ASN A 157 -18.87 -10.97 14.25
CA ASN A 157 -17.79 -10.63 13.32
C ASN A 157 -18.37 -9.97 12.06
N PRO A 158 -17.75 -8.90 11.56
CA PRO A 158 -18.12 -8.33 10.27
C PRO A 158 -17.85 -9.33 9.13
N ILE A 159 -18.67 -9.27 8.10
CA ILE A 159 -18.61 -10.16 6.93
C ILE A 159 -18.26 -9.31 5.70
N ASP A 160 -17.18 -9.66 4.99
CA ASP A 160 -16.82 -9.02 3.73
C ASP A 160 -17.71 -9.56 2.59
N THR A 161 -18.54 -8.71 2.00
CA THR A 161 -19.48 -9.12 0.93
C THR A 161 -18.79 -9.31 -0.41
N LYS A 162 -17.52 -8.91 -0.53
CA LYS A 162 -16.74 -8.82 -1.78
C LYS A 162 -17.32 -7.85 -2.81
N GLU A 163 -18.38 -7.12 -2.48
CA GLU A 163 -18.90 -6.06 -3.32
C GLU A 163 -17.96 -4.85 -3.27
N ILE A 164 -17.72 -4.28 -4.46
CA ILE A 164 -16.85 -3.13 -4.64
C ILE A 164 -17.66 -1.87 -4.94
N VAL A 165 -17.22 -0.75 -4.37
CA VAL A 165 -17.71 0.58 -4.78
C VAL A 165 -16.71 1.16 -5.78
N ASN A 166 -17.19 1.53 -6.96
CA ASN A 166 -16.33 1.90 -8.10
C ASN A 166 -15.86 3.36 -8.08
N GLN A 167 -16.47 4.22 -7.26
CA GLN A 167 -16.11 5.64 -7.17
C GLN A 167 -15.99 6.05 -5.70
N ASN A 168 -14.85 6.64 -5.35
CA ASN A 168 -14.65 7.28 -4.06
C ASN A 168 -14.92 8.77 -4.21
N LYS A 169 -15.57 9.37 -3.20
CA LYS A 169 -15.73 10.82 -3.12
C LYS A 169 -14.38 11.42 -2.74
N ILE A 170 -13.80 12.16 -3.66
CA ILE A 170 -12.49 12.80 -3.51
C ILE A 170 -12.72 14.29 -3.29
N LEU A 171 -12.02 14.84 -2.32
CA LEU A 171 -11.87 16.28 -2.14
C LEU A 171 -10.37 16.57 -2.10
N SER A 172 -9.87 17.34 -3.07
CA SER A 172 -8.52 17.88 -3.03
C SER A 172 -8.50 19.16 -2.21
N PHE A 173 -7.31 19.51 -1.71
CA PHE A 173 -7.04 20.81 -1.16
C PHE A 173 -5.60 21.25 -1.46
N ASP A 174 -5.41 22.56 -1.46
CA ASP A 174 -4.12 23.24 -1.59
C ASP A 174 -4.15 24.55 -0.79
N ILE A 175 -2.99 25.06 -0.35
CA ILE A 175 -2.88 26.32 0.38
C ILE A 175 -1.87 27.26 -0.26
N GLU A 176 -2.19 28.55 -0.24
CA GLU A 176 -1.23 29.62 -0.52
C GLU A 176 -0.88 30.35 0.75
N VAL A 177 0.41 30.66 0.91
CA VAL A 177 0.97 31.23 2.13
C VAL A 177 1.70 32.51 1.80
N TYR A 178 1.52 33.52 2.65
CA TYR A 178 2.27 34.77 2.54
C TYR A 178 3.78 34.51 2.69
N ASN A 179 4.62 35.11 1.84
CA ASN A 179 6.04 34.73 1.78
C ASN A 179 7.00 35.89 1.43
N ALA A 180 6.72 37.11 1.91
CA ALA A 180 7.54 38.29 1.63
C ALA A 180 9.01 38.20 2.08
N GLU A 181 9.34 37.33 3.03
CA GLU A 181 10.70 37.13 3.55
C GLU A 181 11.36 35.84 3.03
N GLY A 182 10.82 35.23 1.97
CA GLY A 182 11.35 34.01 1.36
C GLY A 182 10.62 32.75 1.85
N MET A 183 11.35 31.76 2.38
CA MET A 183 10.73 30.49 2.78
C MET A 183 9.75 30.73 3.95
N PRO A 184 8.46 30.41 3.79
CA PRO A 184 7.45 30.78 4.78
C PRO A 184 7.57 29.96 6.07
N SER A 185 7.19 30.57 7.18
CA SER A 185 7.19 29.97 8.52
C SER A 185 5.80 30.03 9.13
N ALA A 186 5.22 28.88 9.45
CA ALA A 186 3.88 28.80 10.02
C ALA A 186 3.74 29.56 11.36
N LYS A 187 4.81 29.91 12.06
CA LYS A 187 4.69 30.73 13.27
C LYS A 187 4.39 32.21 13.00
N LYS A 188 4.71 32.67 11.79
CA LYS A 188 4.69 34.10 11.43
C LYS A 188 3.75 34.36 10.27
N ASP A 189 3.93 33.63 9.18
CA ASP A 189 3.31 33.93 7.91
C ASP A 189 1.94 33.28 7.83
N ALA A 190 0.94 34.05 7.41
CA ALA A 190 -0.45 33.62 7.37
C ALA A 190 -0.73 32.77 6.11
N ILE A 191 -1.62 31.80 6.25
CA ILE A 191 -2.33 31.23 5.10
C ILE A 191 -3.21 32.33 4.52
N ILE A 192 -3.05 32.62 3.23
CA ILE A 192 -3.78 33.68 2.52
C ILE A 192 -4.91 33.13 1.65
N MET A 193 -4.76 31.90 1.16
CA MET A 193 -5.81 31.17 0.45
C MET A 193 -5.82 29.70 0.82
N MET A 194 -7.00 29.09 0.81
CA MET A 194 -7.18 27.64 0.84
C MET A 194 -8.14 27.24 -0.27
N SER A 195 -7.68 26.45 -1.24
CA SER A 195 -8.50 25.98 -2.34
C SER A 195 -8.94 24.53 -2.12
N LEU A 196 -10.15 24.20 -2.55
CA LEU A 196 -10.69 22.84 -2.51
C LEU A 196 -11.41 22.52 -3.83
N CYS A 197 -11.21 21.29 -4.32
CA CYS A 197 -11.92 20.80 -5.51
C CYS A 197 -12.40 19.36 -5.31
N GLY A 198 -13.69 19.12 -5.50
CA GLY A 198 -14.28 17.78 -5.44
C GLY A 198 -14.37 17.14 -6.83
N ASN A 199 -14.27 15.81 -6.91
CA ASN A 199 -14.55 15.09 -8.17
C ASN A 199 -16.05 15.05 -8.56
N ASN A 200 -16.90 15.60 -7.68
CA ASN A 200 -18.30 15.92 -7.96
C ASN A 200 -18.50 17.32 -8.60
N GLY A 201 -17.42 18.06 -8.88
CA GLY A 201 -17.45 19.40 -9.45
C GLY A 201 -17.51 20.54 -8.42
N PHE A 202 -17.45 20.25 -7.11
CA PHE A 202 -17.30 21.28 -6.07
C PHE A 202 -16.01 22.06 -6.27
N LYS A 203 -16.07 23.40 -6.19
CA LYS A 203 -14.91 24.30 -6.35
C LYS A 203 -15.03 25.49 -5.41
N LYS A 204 -14.01 25.73 -4.59
CA LYS A 204 -13.99 26.84 -3.65
C LYS A 204 -12.57 27.30 -3.36
N VAL A 205 -12.35 28.60 -3.30
CA VAL A 205 -11.16 29.23 -2.74
C VAL A 205 -11.60 30.10 -1.57
N LEU A 206 -11.14 29.77 -0.37
CA LEU A 206 -11.30 30.59 0.82
C LEU A 206 -10.20 31.64 0.84
N SER A 207 -10.55 32.91 1.08
CA SER A 207 -9.60 34.02 1.06
C SER A 207 -9.98 35.12 2.03
N THR A 208 -9.00 35.88 2.53
CA THR A 208 -9.27 37.12 3.28
C THR A 208 -9.43 38.36 2.39
N LYS A 209 -9.13 38.24 1.08
CA LYS A 209 -9.35 39.28 0.08
C LYS A 209 -10.55 38.97 -0.81
N LYS A 210 -11.15 40.03 -1.34
CA LYS A 210 -12.28 39.94 -2.28
C LYS A 210 -11.81 39.67 -3.70
N SER A 211 -12.64 38.93 -4.43
CA SER A 211 -12.52 38.70 -5.88
C SER A 211 -13.90 38.82 -6.52
N SER A 212 -13.94 39.05 -7.83
CA SER A 212 -15.17 38.97 -8.62
C SER A 212 -15.56 37.54 -9.01
N LYS A 213 -14.72 36.54 -8.69
CA LYS A 213 -14.91 35.15 -9.12
C LYS A 213 -15.86 34.39 -8.20
N ASP A 214 -16.83 33.71 -8.80
CA ASP A 214 -17.88 32.96 -8.07
C ASP A 214 -17.36 31.84 -7.16
N PHE A 215 -16.17 31.30 -7.48
CA PHE A 215 -15.53 30.27 -6.67
C PHE A 215 -14.77 30.83 -5.46
N VAL A 216 -14.61 32.14 -5.32
CA VAL A 216 -13.92 32.75 -4.17
C VAL A 216 -14.93 33.12 -3.07
N GLU A 217 -14.71 32.61 -1.87
CA GLU A 217 -15.44 32.98 -0.66
C GLU A 217 -14.55 33.82 0.25
N THR A 218 -14.94 35.08 0.44
CA THR A 218 -14.18 36.02 1.27
C THR A 218 -14.58 35.91 2.73
N LEU A 219 -13.60 35.69 3.60
CA LEU A 219 -13.75 35.55 5.03
C LEU A 219 -12.99 36.66 5.78
N PRO A 220 -13.43 37.07 6.99
CA PRO A 220 -12.84 38.23 7.67
C PRO A 220 -11.40 38.00 8.15
N THR A 221 -11.08 36.77 8.56
CA THR A 221 -9.79 36.43 9.17
C THR A 221 -9.29 35.06 8.70
N GLU A 222 -7.99 34.80 8.89
CA GLU A 222 -7.40 33.47 8.69
C GLU A 222 -8.04 32.41 9.60
N GLU A 223 -8.43 32.78 10.81
CA GLU A 223 -9.15 31.91 11.73
C GLU A 223 -10.50 31.46 11.14
N ASP A 224 -11.24 32.38 10.54
CA ASP A 224 -12.51 32.06 9.87
C ASP A 224 -12.28 31.18 8.64
N MET A 225 -11.19 31.38 7.88
CA MET A 225 -10.81 30.50 6.78
C MET A 225 -10.54 29.06 7.24
N LEU A 226 -9.75 28.89 8.31
CA LEU A 226 -9.43 27.57 8.86
C LEU A 226 -10.67 26.84 9.40
N LYS A 227 -11.61 27.58 10.02
CA LYS A 227 -12.90 27.02 10.46
C LYS A 227 -13.76 26.62 9.26
N ARG A 228 -13.90 27.50 8.26
CA ARG A 228 -14.68 27.21 7.05
C ARG A 228 -14.10 26.05 6.25
N PHE A 229 -12.77 25.89 6.21
CA PHE A 229 -12.12 24.73 5.62
C PHE A 229 -12.57 23.42 6.26
N VAL A 230 -12.64 23.36 7.59
CA VAL A 230 -13.15 22.18 8.31
C VAL A 230 -14.63 21.96 8.03
N GLU A 231 -15.44 23.03 8.02
CA GLU A 231 -16.88 22.94 7.71
C GLU A 231 -17.12 22.37 6.31
N ILE A 232 -16.41 22.86 5.29
CA ILE A 232 -16.52 22.34 3.92
C ILE A 232 -16.14 20.87 3.86
N ILE A 233 -15.07 20.44 4.54
CA ILE A 233 -14.68 19.01 4.56
C ILE A 233 -15.78 18.15 5.21
N LYS A 234 -16.47 18.66 6.22
CA LYS A 234 -17.61 17.97 6.83
C LYS A 234 -18.82 17.93 5.90
N GLU A 235 -19.18 19.06 5.29
CA GLU A 235 -20.29 19.20 4.32
C GLU A 235 -20.07 18.28 3.10
N GLU A 236 -18.87 18.29 2.54
CA GLU A 236 -18.53 17.44 1.40
C GLU A 236 -18.32 15.97 1.81
N ASN A 237 -18.08 15.66 3.07
CA ASN A 237 -17.92 14.30 3.58
C ASN A 237 -17.09 13.34 2.66
N PRO A 238 -15.84 13.70 2.28
CA PRO A 238 -15.06 12.90 1.35
C PRO A 238 -14.56 11.59 1.97
N ASP A 239 -14.42 10.56 1.13
CA ASP A 239 -13.68 9.33 1.48
C ASP A 239 -12.19 9.59 1.54
N MET A 240 -11.71 10.35 0.55
CA MET A 240 -10.31 10.70 0.40
C MET A 240 -10.12 12.21 0.44
N LEU A 241 -9.26 12.66 1.35
CA LEU A 241 -8.74 14.01 1.33
C LEU A 241 -7.37 13.99 0.67
N VAL A 242 -7.23 14.71 -0.44
CA VAL A 242 -6.08 14.57 -1.34
C VAL A 242 -5.33 15.90 -1.43
N GLY A 243 -4.00 15.85 -1.45
CA GLY A 243 -3.17 17.02 -1.71
C GLY A 243 -1.89 16.63 -2.43
N TYR A 244 -1.10 17.60 -2.88
CA TYR A 244 0.17 17.34 -3.57
C TYR A 244 1.35 17.82 -2.71
N ASN A 245 2.16 16.88 -2.20
CA ASN A 245 3.19 17.13 -1.19
C ASN A 245 2.64 17.59 0.18
N SER A 246 1.36 17.25 0.43
CA SER A 246 0.62 17.64 1.62
C SER A 246 1.04 16.93 2.91
N ASP A 247 1.75 15.80 2.83
CA ASP A 247 2.37 15.19 4.01
C ASP A 247 3.51 16.06 4.58
N ASN A 248 4.21 16.80 3.71
CA ASN A 248 5.43 17.54 4.07
C ASN A 248 5.20 19.06 4.21
N PHE A 249 4.21 19.63 3.53
CA PHE A 249 3.95 21.06 3.54
C PHE A 249 2.57 21.40 4.09
N ASP A 250 1.49 21.13 3.35
CA ASP A 250 0.17 21.69 3.64
C ASP A 250 -0.38 21.30 5.02
N LEU A 251 -0.46 20.00 5.33
CA LEU A 251 -1.01 19.56 6.60
C LEU A 251 -0.14 19.99 7.79
N PRO A 252 1.21 19.87 7.75
CA PRO A 252 2.06 20.42 8.80
C PRO A 252 1.84 21.93 9.01
N TYR A 253 1.77 22.69 7.92
CA TYR A 253 1.60 24.14 7.96
C TYR A 253 0.24 24.54 8.54
N ILE A 254 -0.85 23.94 8.06
CA ILE A 254 -2.22 24.12 8.59
C ILE A 254 -2.25 23.79 10.08
N LYS A 255 -1.63 22.68 10.50
CA LYS A 255 -1.62 22.29 11.91
C LYS A 255 -0.86 23.30 12.76
N GLU A 256 0.34 23.73 12.35
CA GLU A 256 1.15 24.68 13.12
C GLU A 256 0.51 26.08 13.16
N ARG A 257 -0.16 26.52 12.08
CA ARG A 257 -0.99 27.73 12.07
C ARG A 257 -2.14 27.64 13.05
N ALA A 258 -2.89 26.55 13.02
CA ALA A 258 -3.99 26.33 13.96
C ALA A 258 -3.52 26.35 15.42
N ASP A 259 -2.40 25.69 15.72
CA ASP A 259 -1.80 25.69 17.05
C ASP A 259 -1.34 27.12 17.46
N THR A 260 -0.77 27.90 16.53
CA THR A 260 -0.35 29.29 16.76
C THR A 260 -1.52 30.23 17.02
N LEU A 261 -2.64 30.03 16.32
CA LEU A 261 -3.89 30.77 16.48
C LEU A 261 -4.76 30.23 17.64
N ASN A 262 -4.30 29.17 18.32
CA ASN A 262 -5.01 28.50 19.41
C ASN A 262 -6.42 28.00 19.02
N ILE A 263 -6.55 27.46 17.81
CA ILE A 263 -7.79 26.86 17.31
C ILE A 263 -7.65 25.34 17.13
N LYS A 264 -8.74 24.62 17.36
CA LYS A 264 -8.82 23.18 17.09
C LYS A 264 -9.42 22.94 15.71
N LEU A 265 -8.83 22.02 14.95
CA LEU A 265 -9.35 21.59 13.65
C LEU A 265 -9.84 20.14 13.75
N PRO A 266 -11.14 19.89 14.03
CA PRO A 266 -11.70 18.55 14.13
C PRO A 266 -12.00 17.97 12.74
N LEU A 267 -10.95 17.53 12.04
CA LEU A 267 -11.05 17.01 10.66
C LEU A 267 -11.46 15.53 10.59
N GLY A 268 -11.16 14.74 11.63
CA GLY A 268 -11.55 13.34 11.70
C GLY A 268 -13.05 13.17 11.95
N ILE A 269 -13.60 12.03 11.52
CA ILE A 269 -14.99 11.63 11.81
C ILE A 269 -15.19 11.49 13.33
N ASP A 270 -14.15 11.13 14.07
CA ASP A 270 -14.12 11.10 15.55
C ASP A 270 -13.74 12.45 16.19
N LYS A 271 -13.95 13.56 15.47
CA LYS A 271 -13.53 14.93 15.81
C LYS A 271 -12.03 15.11 16.11
N SER A 272 -11.21 14.09 15.88
CA SER A 272 -9.77 14.22 16.10
C SER A 272 -9.13 15.19 15.10
N SER A 273 -8.12 15.92 15.57
CA SER A 273 -7.28 16.74 14.70
C SER A 273 -6.23 15.92 13.97
N ILE A 274 -5.57 16.54 12.99
CA ILE A 274 -4.47 15.95 12.22
C ILE A 274 -3.42 15.40 13.18
N LYS A 275 -3.08 14.12 13.00
CA LYS A 275 -1.95 13.48 13.67
C LYS A 275 -0.86 13.21 12.65
N PHE A 276 0.40 13.28 13.07
CA PHE A 276 1.52 12.88 12.22
C PHE A 276 2.11 11.58 12.75
N ILE A 277 2.24 10.60 11.86
CA ILE A 277 2.92 9.35 12.15
C ILE A 277 4.15 9.20 11.26
N LYS A 278 5.20 8.56 11.77
CA LYS A 278 6.39 8.27 10.95
C LYS A 278 6.18 7.02 10.11
N ARG A 279 6.46 7.12 8.81
CA ARG A 279 6.50 6.01 7.85
C ARG A 279 7.88 5.98 7.19
N GLY A 280 8.81 5.26 7.80
CA GLY A 280 10.22 5.28 7.40
C GLY A 280 10.84 6.65 7.73
N PHE A 281 11.38 7.33 6.71
CA PHE A 281 11.94 8.69 6.85
C PHE A 281 10.90 9.81 6.62
N ASN A 282 9.70 9.46 6.14
CA ASN A 282 8.67 10.43 5.84
C ASN A 282 7.68 10.57 7.00
N ASN A 283 7.14 11.77 7.18
CA ASN A 283 5.94 11.98 7.99
C ASN A 283 4.71 11.67 7.14
N ALA A 284 3.62 11.24 7.78
CA ALA A 284 2.34 11.00 7.14
C ALA A 284 1.23 11.67 7.97
N GLY A 285 0.45 12.54 7.32
CA GLY A 285 -0.71 13.18 7.88
C GLY A 285 -1.87 12.20 7.99
N LEU A 286 -2.37 12.02 9.21
CA LEU A 286 -3.43 11.07 9.55
C LEU A 286 -4.67 11.82 10.03
N ILE A 287 -5.78 11.58 9.35
CA ILE A 287 -7.12 12.08 9.69
C ILE A 287 -8.01 10.85 9.85
N ARG A 288 -8.66 10.71 11.00
CA ARG A 288 -9.40 9.47 11.31
C ARG A 288 -10.70 9.39 10.51
N GLY A 289 -10.91 8.24 9.85
CA GLY A 289 -12.11 7.99 9.06
C GLY A 289 -12.15 8.67 7.69
N ARG A 290 -11.24 9.61 7.41
CA ARG A 290 -11.05 10.24 6.09
C ARG A 290 -9.65 9.92 5.60
N VAL A 291 -9.53 9.13 4.54
CA VAL A 291 -8.23 8.64 4.09
C VAL A 291 -7.45 9.77 3.43
N HIS A 292 -6.41 10.26 4.10
CA HIS A 292 -5.50 11.21 3.48
C HIS A 292 -4.54 10.53 2.49
N VAL A 293 -4.48 11.06 1.28
CA VAL A 293 -3.61 10.58 0.19
C VAL A 293 -2.76 11.74 -0.32
N ASP A 294 -1.44 11.64 -0.17
CA ASP A 294 -0.50 12.56 -0.81
C ASP A 294 -0.13 12.06 -2.21
N LEU A 295 -0.56 12.79 -3.24
CA LEU A 295 -0.32 12.43 -4.63
C LEU A 295 1.16 12.45 -5.01
N TYR A 296 1.98 13.25 -4.34
CA TYR A 296 3.42 13.29 -4.62
C TYR A 296 4.05 11.90 -4.41
N LEU A 297 3.63 11.18 -3.37
CA LEU A 297 4.11 9.82 -3.09
C LEU A 297 3.58 8.82 -4.13
N LEU A 298 2.31 8.92 -4.51
CA LEU A 298 1.73 8.05 -5.53
C LEU A 298 2.40 8.24 -6.89
N VAL A 299 2.59 9.47 -7.34
CA VAL A 299 3.24 9.76 -8.63
C VAL A 299 4.64 9.15 -8.65
N ARG A 300 5.43 9.29 -7.57
CA ARG A 300 6.76 8.67 -7.47
C ARG A 300 6.73 7.14 -7.46
N GLN A 301 5.61 6.53 -7.10
CA GLN A 301 5.41 5.09 -7.17
C GLN A 301 4.96 4.62 -8.56
N TYR A 302 4.26 5.48 -9.32
CA TYR A 302 3.65 5.12 -10.60
C TYR A 302 4.46 5.56 -11.82
N MET A 303 5.23 6.64 -11.70
CA MET A 303 5.87 7.33 -12.81
C MET A 303 7.36 7.51 -12.54
N ASN A 304 8.16 7.54 -13.62
CA ASN A 304 9.58 7.84 -13.56
C ASN A 304 9.84 9.14 -14.33
N LEU A 305 9.90 10.25 -13.60
CA LEU A 305 10.13 11.59 -14.13
C LEU A 305 11.46 12.16 -13.63
N ASP A 306 12.01 13.10 -14.39
CA ASP A 306 13.16 13.90 -14.02
C ASP A 306 12.85 14.86 -12.86
N ARG A 307 11.62 15.42 -12.86
CA ARG A 307 11.07 16.26 -11.81
C ARG A 307 9.63 15.86 -11.51
N TYR A 308 9.23 16.05 -10.26
CA TYR A 308 7.91 15.67 -9.75
C TYR A 308 7.15 16.89 -9.22
N THR A 309 7.26 18.04 -9.88
CA THR A 309 6.41 19.20 -9.60
C THR A 309 4.99 18.93 -10.13
N LEU A 310 3.98 19.54 -9.51
CA LEU A 310 2.58 19.37 -9.92
C LEU A 310 2.37 19.70 -11.40
N GLU A 311 2.95 20.80 -11.87
CA GLU A 311 2.97 21.22 -13.29
C GLU A 311 3.55 20.14 -14.22
N ARG A 312 4.76 19.64 -13.92
CA ARG A 312 5.45 18.65 -14.76
C ARG A 312 4.66 17.34 -14.88
N VAL A 313 4.06 16.92 -13.77
CA VAL A 313 3.24 15.71 -13.68
C VAL A 313 1.94 15.88 -14.43
N TYR A 314 1.27 17.02 -14.27
CA TYR A 314 0.03 17.30 -14.99
C TYR A 314 0.26 17.35 -16.50
N LYS A 315 1.33 18.03 -16.95
CA LYS A 315 1.74 18.03 -18.35
C LYS A 315 2.01 16.62 -18.89
N GLU A 316 2.70 15.76 -18.13
CA GLU A 316 2.91 14.37 -18.54
C GLU A 316 1.61 13.56 -18.67
N LEU A 317 0.67 13.77 -17.74
CA LEU A 317 -0.55 12.98 -17.68
C LEU A 317 -1.63 13.45 -18.65
N PHE A 318 -1.69 14.75 -18.95
CA PHE A 318 -2.81 15.36 -19.68
C PHE A 318 -2.39 16.17 -20.91
N ASP A 319 -1.09 16.41 -21.12
CA ASP A 319 -0.56 17.27 -22.19
C ASP A 319 -1.09 18.72 -22.12
N ILE A 320 -1.32 19.21 -20.90
CA ILE A 320 -1.83 20.55 -20.60
C ILE A 320 -0.81 21.29 -19.73
N GLU A 321 -0.55 22.55 -20.06
CA GLU A 321 0.26 23.45 -19.23
C GLU A 321 -0.65 24.16 -18.21
N LYS A 322 -0.22 24.18 -16.95
CA LYS A 322 -0.92 24.87 -15.86
C LYS A 322 -0.73 26.37 -15.92
N ILE A 323 -1.56 27.08 -15.15
CA ILE A 323 -1.29 28.48 -14.83
C ILE A 323 -0.02 28.52 -13.97
N ASP A 324 0.93 29.39 -14.34
CA ASP A 324 2.18 29.57 -13.59
C ASP A 324 2.22 30.94 -12.89
N VAL A 325 2.56 30.88 -11.60
CA VAL A 325 2.88 32.00 -10.72
C VAL A 325 4.19 31.65 -10.03
N PRO A 326 5.23 32.52 -10.11
CA PRO A 326 6.48 32.26 -9.42
C PRO A 326 6.26 32.13 -7.91
N GLY A 327 6.55 30.95 -7.36
CA GLY A 327 6.26 30.65 -5.95
C GLY A 327 6.95 31.58 -4.96
N ASP A 328 8.09 32.19 -5.31
CA ASP A 328 8.79 33.20 -4.50
C ASP A 328 8.14 34.59 -4.54
N LYS A 329 7.13 34.80 -5.39
CA LYS A 329 6.45 36.08 -5.62
C LYS A 329 4.96 36.06 -5.25
N ILE A 330 4.49 35.02 -4.57
CA ILE A 330 3.08 34.92 -4.12
C ILE A 330 2.66 36.19 -3.36
N PHE A 331 3.50 36.71 -2.47
CA PHE A 331 3.22 37.95 -1.74
C PHE A 331 3.05 39.19 -2.66
N GLU A 332 3.82 39.31 -3.75
CA GLU A 332 3.71 40.44 -4.69
C GLU A 332 2.34 40.44 -5.38
N TYR A 333 1.85 39.25 -5.74
CA TYR A 333 0.54 39.06 -6.36
C TYR A 333 -0.56 39.35 -5.34
N TRP A 334 -0.40 38.83 -4.12
CA TRP A 334 -1.33 39.06 -3.02
C TRP A 334 -1.49 40.55 -2.70
N ASP A 335 -0.39 41.30 -2.58
CA ASP A 335 -0.38 42.72 -2.17
C ASP A 335 -0.74 43.70 -3.31
N SER A 336 -0.93 43.20 -4.53
CA SER A 336 -1.15 44.02 -5.73
C SER A 336 -2.51 44.73 -5.81
N ASP A 337 -3.54 44.15 -5.18
CA ASP A 337 -4.95 44.56 -5.25
C ASP A 337 -5.46 44.87 -6.69
N ASN A 338 -4.95 44.14 -7.69
CA ASN A 338 -5.26 44.33 -9.10
C ASN A 338 -5.35 42.99 -9.87
N GLU A 339 -5.23 43.01 -11.20
CA GLU A 339 -5.28 41.80 -12.04
C GLU A 339 -4.29 40.69 -11.62
N LEU A 340 -3.18 41.02 -10.97
CA LEU A 340 -2.25 40.02 -10.42
C LEU A 340 -2.87 39.24 -9.26
N LEU A 341 -3.60 39.91 -8.36
CA LEU A 341 -4.34 39.24 -7.30
C LEU A 341 -5.42 38.32 -7.89
N GLU A 342 -6.13 38.78 -8.93
CA GLU A 342 -7.08 37.93 -9.64
C GLU A 342 -6.38 36.72 -10.26
N LYS A 343 -5.23 36.88 -10.93
CA LYS A 343 -4.45 35.76 -11.45
C LYS A 343 -4.04 34.75 -10.36
N LEU A 344 -3.72 35.23 -9.15
CA LEU A 344 -3.40 34.34 -8.01
C LEU A 344 -4.60 33.49 -7.58
N PHE A 345 -5.82 34.03 -7.63
CA PHE A 345 -7.04 33.24 -7.39
C PHE A 345 -7.27 32.14 -8.44
N ASP A 346 -6.98 32.41 -9.72
CA ASP A 346 -7.05 31.36 -10.75
C ASP A 346 -5.99 30.28 -10.51
N TYR A 347 -4.76 30.69 -10.18
CA TYR A 347 -3.67 29.79 -9.86
C TYR A 347 -4.03 28.84 -8.70
N SER A 348 -4.45 29.39 -7.55
CA SER A 348 -4.82 28.56 -6.39
C SER A 348 -5.96 27.59 -6.69
N MET A 349 -6.95 27.99 -7.50
CA MET A 349 -8.02 27.09 -7.94
C MET A 349 -7.54 26.03 -8.95
N ASP A 350 -6.65 26.40 -9.87
CA ASP A 350 -6.02 25.50 -10.85
C ASP A 350 -5.22 24.38 -10.15
N ASP A 351 -4.50 24.69 -9.07
CA ASP A 351 -3.76 23.73 -8.25
C ASP A 351 -4.69 22.67 -7.62
N ALA A 352 -5.83 23.10 -7.05
CA ALA A 352 -6.82 22.18 -6.51
C ALA A 352 -7.50 21.33 -7.61
N ILE A 353 -7.86 21.92 -8.75
CA ILE A 353 -8.46 21.20 -9.90
C ILE A 353 -7.49 20.13 -10.42
N THR A 354 -6.26 20.54 -10.69
CA THR A 354 -5.18 19.67 -11.18
C THR A 354 -4.95 18.50 -10.22
N THR A 355 -4.91 18.78 -8.92
CA THR A 355 -4.77 17.76 -7.87
C THR A 355 -5.92 16.76 -7.92
N THR A 356 -7.17 17.22 -8.07
CA THR A 356 -8.34 16.32 -8.20
C THR A 356 -8.28 15.46 -9.45
N GLU A 357 -7.93 16.03 -10.61
CA GLU A 357 -7.86 15.28 -11.86
C GLU A 357 -6.76 14.21 -11.86
N ILE A 358 -5.59 14.53 -11.27
CA ILE A 358 -4.53 13.54 -11.05
C ILE A 358 -5.03 12.43 -10.10
N ALA A 359 -5.75 12.80 -9.03
CA ALA A 359 -6.31 11.84 -8.09
C ALA A 359 -7.30 10.88 -8.76
N ASP A 360 -8.24 11.40 -9.55
CA ASP A 360 -9.22 10.60 -10.30
C ASP A 360 -8.55 9.64 -11.31
N LYS A 361 -7.36 10.00 -11.80
CA LYS A 361 -6.58 9.15 -12.70
C LYS A 361 -5.78 8.06 -11.98
N LEU A 362 -5.14 8.37 -10.85
CA LEU A 362 -4.16 7.49 -10.18
C LEU A 362 -4.72 6.69 -8.99
N THR A 363 -5.67 7.24 -8.23
CA THR A 363 -6.20 6.58 -7.03
C THR A 363 -6.94 5.27 -7.32
N PRO A 364 -7.65 5.06 -8.45
CA PRO A 364 -8.33 3.79 -8.70
C PRO A 364 -7.39 2.58 -8.71
N LEU A 365 -6.17 2.72 -9.27
CA LEU A 365 -5.16 1.66 -9.22
C LEU A 365 -4.70 1.38 -7.78
N THR A 366 -4.57 2.42 -6.96
CA THR A 366 -4.19 2.32 -5.54
C THR A 366 -5.29 1.64 -4.71
N VAL A 367 -6.57 1.89 -5.03
CA VAL A 367 -7.72 1.19 -4.44
C VAL A 367 -7.75 -0.28 -4.86
N ALA A 368 -7.49 -0.58 -6.13
CA ALA A 368 -7.37 -1.97 -6.58
C ALA A 368 -6.23 -2.71 -5.86
N GLN A 369 -5.09 -2.05 -5.62
CA GLN A 369 -4.00 -2.61 -4.81
C GLN A 369 -4.41 -2.82 -3.34
N THR A 370 -5.18 -1.89 -2.77
CA THR A 370 -5.76 -2.04 -1.42
C THR A 370 -6.59 -3.31 -1.30
N ARG A 371 -7.47 -3.54 -2.29
CA ARG A 371 -8.32 -4.72 -2.33
C ARG A 371 -7.53 -6.01 -2.49
N LEU A 372 -6.52 -5.96 -3.34
CA LEU A 372 -5.67 -7.11 -3.64
C LEU A 372 -4.78 -7.51 -2.47
N VAL A 373 -4.15 -6.53 -1.80
CA VAL A 373 -3.17 -6.76 -0.72
C VAL A 373 -3.87 -6.91 0.65
N GLY A 374 -5.09 -6.41 0.80
CA GLY A 374 -5.87 -6.50 2.04
C GLY A 374 -5.35 -5.57 3.14
N GLN A 375 -4.85 -4.39 2.78
CA GLN A 375 -4.29 -3.39 3.72
C GLN A 375 -4.94 -2.03 3.52
N PRO A 376 -5.09 -1.18 4.56
CA PRO A 376 -5.79 0.09 4.43
C PRO A 376 -5.22 0.99 3.33
N LEU A 377 -6.08 1.76 2.67
CA LEU A 377 -5.67 2.64 1.57
C LEU A 377 -4.61 3.66 1.99
N PHE A 378 -4.76 4.22 3.20
CA PHE A 378 -3.77 5.10 3.82
C PHE A 378 -2.36 4.49 3.83
N ASP A 379 -2.28 3.18 4.08
CA ASP A 379 -1.04 2.43 4.15
C ASP A 379 -0.50 2.09 2.75
N ILE A 380 -1.36 1.62 1.86
CA ILE A 380 -1.00 1.24 0.48
C ILE A 380 -0.45 2.42 -0.30
N ALA A 381 -1.04 3.61 -0.15
CA ALA A 381 -0.57 4.83 -0.80
C ALA A 381 0.87 5.25 -0.40
N ARG A 382 1.43 4.62 0.65
CA ARG A 382 2.76 4.92 1.20
C ARG A 382 3.67 3.69 1.23
N MET A 383 3.21 2.56 0.71
CA MET A 383 4.00 1.33 0.63
C MET A 383 4.81 1.28 -0.67
N THR A 384 6.04 0.81 -0.56
CA THR A 384 6.77 0.31 -1.72
C THR A 384 6.14 -1.00 -2.21
N THR A 385 6.32 -1.34 -3.49
CA THR A 385 5.76 -2.59 -4.04
C THR A 385 6.28 -3.84 -3.32
N GLY A 386 7.52 -3.81 -2.81
CA GLY A 386 8.07 -4.91 -1.98
C GLY A 386 7.34 -5.08 -0.63
N GLN A 387 6.90 -3.99 -0.01
CA GLN A 387 6.06 -4.06 1.18
C GLN A 387 4.67 -4.61 0.85
N MET A 388 4.09 -4.23 -0.29
CA MET A 388 2.81 -4.76 -0.76
C MET A 388 2.88 -6.28 -0.98
N VAL A 389 3.95 -6.77 -1.63
CA VAL A 389 4.20 -8.21 -1.80
C VAL A 389 4.25 -8.91 -0.45
N GLU A 390 4.99 -8.36 0.52
CA GLU A 390 5.11 -8.98 1.83
C GLU A 390 3.77 -9.05 2.58
N TRP A 391 2.95 -8.00 2.54
CA TRP A 391 1.62 -8.01 3.16
C TRP A 391 0.64 -8.94 2.45
N TYR A 392 0.73 -9.04 1.13
CA TYR A 392 -0.04 -10.01 0.37
C TYR A 392 0.34 -11.45 0.76
N LEU A 393 1.64 -11.75 0.91
CA LEU A 393 2.10 -13.06 1.36
C LEU A 393 1.71 -13.36 2.82
N ILE A 394 1.70 -12.36 3.70
CA ILE A 394 1.19 -12.49 5.08
C ILE A 394 -0.27 -12.92 5.06
N TRP A 395 -1.09 -12.25 4.25
CA TRP A 395 -2.50 -12.60 4.09
C TRP A 395 -2.68 -14.03 3.58
N LYS A 396 -1.95 -14.40 2.52
CA LYS A 396 -2.00 -15.75 1.94
C LYS A 396 -1.41 -16.83 2.84
N ALA A 397 -0.44 -16.50 3.69
CA ALA A 397 0.09 -17.44 4.68
C ALA A 397 -0.98 -17.79 5.70
N PHE A 398 -1.72 -16.79 6.20
CA PHE A 398 -2.84 -17.02 7.12
C PHE A 398 -3.94 -17.89 6.48
N GLU A 399 -4.40 -17.56 5.26
CA GLU A 399 -5.40 -18.36 4.54
C GLU A 399 -4.99 -19.83 4.35
N LYS A 400 -3.68 -20.08 4.18
CA LYS A 400 -3.12 -21.42 3.98
C LYS A 400 -2.57 -22.05 5.26
N ASN A 401 -2.92 -21.53 6.44
CA ASN A 401 -2.46 -22.01 7.74
C ASN A 401 -0.91 -22.14 7.87
N ASN A 402 -0.18 -21.28 7.17
CA ASN A 402 1.26 -21.13 7.29
C ASN A 402 1.59 -20.12 8.38
N ILE A 403 2.58 -20.41 9.22
CA ILE A 403 3.11 -19.44 10.17
C ILE A 403 3.95 -18.40 9.44
N ILE A 404 3.76 -17.12 9.78
CA ILE A 404 4.48 -16.04 9.10
C ILE A 404 5.92 -15.93 9.64
N PRO A 405 6.95 -15.96 8.78
CA PRO A 405 8.34 -15.79 9.22
C PRO A 405 8.59 -14.39 9.81
N ASN A 406 9.52 -14.32 10.75
CA ASN A 406 9.89 -13.05 11.37
C ASN A 406 10.69 -12.16 10.41
N LYS A 407 10.65 -10.85 10.65
CA LYS A 407 11.67 -9.94 10.14
C LYS A 407 13.04 -10.32 10.69
N PRO A 408 14.13 -10.14 9.92
CA PRO A 408 15.46 -10.42 10.43
C PRO A 408 15.80 -9.50 11.60
N THR A 409 16.47 -10.05 12.59
CA THR A 409 17.20 -9.30 13.61
C THR A 409 18.28 -8.42 12.98
N THR A 410 18.79 -7.45 13.73
CA THR A 410 19.90 -6.58 13.27
C THR A 410 21.12 -7.37 12.83
N ASN A 411 21.45 -8.46 13.55
CA ASN A 411 22.57 -9.33 13.22
C ASN A 411 22.32 -10.10 11.92
N GLU A 412 21.15 -10.74 11.78
CA GLU A 412 20.77 -11.45 10.55
C GLU A 412 20.74 -10.52 9.35
N TYR A 413 20.17 -9.32 9.50
CA TYR A 413 20.14 -8.33 8.42
C TYR A 413 21.56 -7.95 7.96
N THR A 414 22.48 -7.76 8.91
CA THR A 414 23.89 -7.44 8.62
C THR A 414 24.57 -8.61 7.89
N GLN A 415 24.36 -9.84 8.35
CA GLN A 415 24.88 -11.05 7.69
C GLN A 415 24.33 -11.22 6.27
N ARG A 416 23.01 -11.06 6.08
CA ARG A 416 22.35 -11.12 4.78
C ARG A 416 22.95 -10.09 3.80
N ARG A 417 23.23 -8.87 4.27
CA ARG A 417 23.85 -7.79 3.46
C ARG A 417 25.32 -8.02 3.14
N SER A 418 26.09 -8.60 4.05
CA SER A 418 27.51 -8.89 3.86
C SER A 418 27.75 -10.13 3.01
N SER A 419 26.71 -10.93 2.74
CA SER A 419 26.81 -12.10 1.90
C SER A 419 27.18 -11.74 0.44
N LYS A 420 27.92 -12.62 -0.25
CA LYS A 420 28.34 -12.41 -1.66
C LYS A 420 27.16 -11.98 -2.56
N LYS A 421 27.33 -10.96 -3.40
CA LYS A 421 26.26 -10.55 -4.32
C LYS A 421 25.88 -11.70 -5.25
N VAL A 422 24.57 -11.86 -5.47
CA VAL A 422 24.00 -12.80 -6.44
C VAL A 422 24.25 -12.25 -7.84
N ALA A 423 24.63 -13.12 -8.79
CA ALA A 423 24.77 -12.74 -10.19
C ALA A 423 23.40 -12.30 -10.76
N GLY A 424 23.38 -11.18 -11.48
CA GLY A 424 22.15 -10.59 -12.03
C GLY A 424 21.66 -11.27 -13.31
N GLY A 425 20.74 -10.61 -14.02
CA GLY A 425 20.30 -11.02 -15.35
C GLY A 425 21.43 -11.05 -16.38
N TYR A 426 21.24 -11.81 -17.46
CA TYR A 426 22.18 -11.83 -18.57
C TYR A 426 21.98 -10.57 -19.43
N VAL A 427 23.09 -9.91 -19.78
CA VAL A 427 23.09 -8.80 -20.73
C VAL A 427 24.07 -9.15 -21.85
N LYS A 428 23.60 -9.13 -23.10
CA LYS A 428 24.49 -9.15 -24.27
C LYS A 428 24.74 -7.70 -24.67
N GLU A 429 26.00 -7.28 -24.63
CA GLU A 429 26.41 -5.96 -25.10
C GLU A 429 25.91 -5.70 -26.53
N PRO A 430 25.36 -4.50 -26.81
CA PRO A 430 24.80 -4.21 -28.11
C PRO A 430 25.89 -4.19 -29.18
N GLU A 431 25.66 -4.91 -30.27
CA GLU A 431 26.49 -4.79 -31.47
C GLU A 431 26.29 -3.38 -32.06
N LYS A 432 27.38 -2.65 -32.28
CA LYS A 432 27.31 -1.28 -32.81
C LYS A 432 27.06 -1.32 -34.32
N GLY A 433 26.02 -0.64 -34.77
CA GLY A 433 25.72 -0.51 -36.19
C GLY A 433 24.30 -0.01 -36.44
N LEU A 434 23.99 0.23 -37.71
CA LEU A 434 22.61 0.39 -38.17
C LEU A 434 22.11 -0.98 -38.61
N PHE A 435 21.01 -1.43 -38.02
CA PHE A 435 20.39 -2.72 -38.35
C PHE A 435 18.98 -2.49 -38.90
N GLU A 436 18.62 -3.26 -39.91
CA GLU A 436 17.26 -3.32 -40.44
C GLU A 436 16.60 -4.64 -40.00
N HIS A 437 15.28 -4.73 -40.14
CA HIS A 437 14.50 -5.95 -39.87
C HIS A 437 14.70 -6.52 -38.46
N ILE A 438 14.56 -5.64 -37.46
CA ILE A 438 14.73 -5.99 -36.05
C ILE A 438 13.44 -6.60 -35.49
N ALA A 439 13.57 -7.78 -34.90
CA ALA A 439 12.57 -8.38 -34.04
C ALA A 439 12.99 -8.22 -32.57
N TYR A 440 12.02 -7.95 -31.70
CA TYR A 440 12.18 -8.00 -30.25
C TYR A 440 11.42 -9.23 -29.71
N LEU A 441 12.17 -10.14 -29.09
CA LEU A 441 11.65 -11.38 -28.52
C LEU A 441 11.75 -11.30 -27.00
N ASP A 442 10.60 -11.38 -26.32
CA ASP A 442 10.46 -11.12 -24.89
C ASP A 442 9.77 -12.28 -24.17
N PHE A 443 10.31 -12.68 -23.02
CA PHE A 443 9.64 -13.63 -22.14
C PHE A 443 8.55 -12.93 -21.35
N LYS A 444 7.30 -13.38 -21.53
CA LYS A 444 6.18 -12.91 -20.71
C LYS A 444 6.40 -13.28 -19.25
N SER A 445 6.87 -12.32 -18.44
CA SER A 445 7.12 -12.53 -17.00
C SER A 445 8.12 -13.65 -16.74
N LEU A 446 9.34 -13.53 -17.26
CA LEU A 446 10.41 -14.53 -17.13
C LEU A 446 10.55 -15.06 -15.70
N TYR A 447 10.89 -14.19 -14.74
CA TYR A 447 11.17 -14.64 -13.37
C TYR A 447 9.98 -15.26 -12.63
N PRO A 448 8.76 -14.69 -12.66
CA PRO A 448 7.58 -15.41 -12.16
C PRO A 448 7.41 -16.80 -12.76
N SER A 449 7.64 -16.94 -14.07
CA SER A 449 7.53 -18.23 -14.77
C SER A 449 8.61 -19.21 -14.32
N VAL A 450 9.87 -18.76 -14.15
CA VAL A 450 10.96 -19.58 -13.60
C VAL A 450 10.64 -20.06 -12.19
N ILE A 451 10.16 -19.17 -11.32
CA ILE A 451 9.80 -19.53 -9.94
C ILE A 451 8.76 -20.64 -9.91
N ILE A 452 7.73 -20.56 -10.76
CA ILE A 452 6.68 -21.57 -10.84
C ILE A 452 7.20 -22.87 -11.46
N ALA A 453 7.88 -22.79 -12.60
CA ALA A 453 8.29 -23.96 -13.38
C ALA A 453 9.34 -24.81 -12.67
N GLN A 454 10.23 -24.18 -11.90
CA GLN A 454 11.28 -24.87 -11.13
C GLN A 454 10.93 -24.98 -9.63
N ASN A 455 9.67 -24.69 -9.27
CA ASN A 455 9.12 -24.75 -7.92
C ASN A 455 10.00 -24.07 -6.85
N ILE A 456 10.50 -22.85 -7.13
CA ILE A 456 11.53 -22.19 -6.31
C ILE A 456 10.91 -21.54 -5.06
N SER A 457 11.19 -22.12 -3.89
CA SER A 457 10.70 -21.59 -2.62
C SER A 457 11.57 -21.97 -1.43
N PRO A 458 11.53 -21.22 -0.31
CA PRO A 458 12.28 -21.58 0.91
C PRO A 458 11.88 -22.95 1.48
N ASP A 459 10.66 -23.38 1.23
CA ASP A 459 10.07 -24.66 1.66
C ASP A 459 10.30 -25.82 0.68
N THR A 460 10.86 -25.56 -0.50
CA THR A 460 11.13 -26.60 -1.52
C THR A 460 12.63 -26.81 -1.75
N ILE A 461 13.48 -25.90 -1.29
CA ILE A 461 14.94 -26.09 -1.35
C ILE A 461 15.37 -27.22 -0.40
N THR A 462 16.21 -28.13 -0.90
CA THR A 462 16.68 -29.30 -0.16
C THR A 462 18.18 -29.52 -0.34
N THR A 463 18.79 -30.14 0.66
CA THR A 463 20.17 -30.66 0.63
C THR A 463 20.18 -32.18 0.76
N ASP A 464 19.04 -32.84 0.55
CA ASP A 464 18.94 -34.29 0.62
C ASP A 464 19.58 -34.90 -0.64
N ASP A 465 20.72 -35.57 -0.45
CA ASP A 465 21.46 -36.26 -1.50
C ASP A 465 20.95 -37.69 -1.76
N THR A 466 19.93 -38.14 -1.04
CA THR A 466 19.31 -39.46 -1.24
C THR A 466 18.14 -39.44 -2.21
N LEU A 467 17.65 -38.26 -2.59
CA LEU A 467 16.59 -38.08 -3.57
C LEU A 467 17.04 -38.47 -4.98
N ASP A 468 16.13 -39.07 -5.74
CA ASP A 468 16.34 -39.36 -7.16
C ASP A 468 16.30 -38.06 -8.00
N GLU A 469 17.03 -38.00 -9.11
CA GLU A 469 17.05 -36.84 -10.01
C GLU A 469 15.66 -36.51 -10.60
N SER A 470 14.75 -37.48 -10.62
CA SER A 470 13.36 -37.26 -11.02
C SER A 470 12.57 -36.45 -9.98
N GLU A 471 13.03 -36.33 -8.74
CA GLU A 471 12.30 -35.69 -7.63
C GLU A 471 12.65 -34.21 -7.43
N TYR A 472 13.74 -33.71 -8.04
CA TYR A 472 14.16 -32.31 -7.89
C TYR A 472 14.59 -31.66 -9.20
N HIS A 473 14.59 -30.33 -9.21
CA HIS A 473 15.22 -29.48 -10.21
C HIS A 473 16.61 -29.06 -9.72
N LEU A 474 17.64 -29.35 -10.51
CA LEU A 474 19.02 -28.92 -10.24
C LEU A 474 19.27 -27.55 -10.87
N CYS A 475 19.80 -26.61 -10.09
CA CYS A 475 20.15 -25.30 -10.59
C CYS A 475 21.35 -25.37 -11.58
N PRO A 476 21.36 -24.62 -12.70
CA PRO A 476 22.38 -24.79 -13.75
C PRO A 476 23.79 -24.32 -13.35
N GLU A 477 23.88 -23.39 -12.40
CA GLU A 477 25.14 -22.74 -12.01
C GLU A 477 25.51 -22.97 -10.53
N SER A 478 24.83 -23.90 -9.85
CA SER A 478 25.07 -24.20 -8.43
C SER A 478 24.48 -25.55 -8.04
N ASP A 479 24.90 -26.08 -6.90
CA ASP A 479 24.39 -27.36 -6.38
C ASP A 479 23.03 -27.25 -5.66
N TYR A 480 22.31 -26.14 -5.83
CA TYR A 480 21.00 -25.96 -5.21
C TYR A 480 19.95 -26.87 -5.89
N LYS A 481 19.24 -27.63 -5.07
CA LYS A 481 18.15 -28.53 -5.49
C LYS A 481 16.81 -28.02 -4.97
N PHE A 482 15.79 -28.05 -5.82
CA PHE A 482 14.41 -27.69 -5.47
C PHE A 482 13.47 -28.86 -5.77
N LEU A 483 12.68 -29.29 -4.79
CA LEU A 483 11.72 -30.38 -4.96
C LEU A 483 10.71 -30.07 -6.08
N LYS A 484 10.38 -31.05 -6.92
CA LYS A 484 9.32 -30.90 -7.93
C LYS A 484 7.93 -30.89 -7.29
N GLU A 485 7.75 -31.72 -6.27
CA GLU A 485 6.52 -31.83 -5.49
C GLU A 485 6.83 -31.96 -3.99
N PRO A 486 5.96 -31.46 -3.08
CA PRO A 486 4.77 -30.66 -3.38
C PRO A 486 5.11 -29.25 -3.87
N LYS A 487 4.15 -28.59 -4.56
CA LYS A 487 4.29 -27.18 -4.95
C LYS A 487 4.48 -26.28 -3.72
N GLY A 488 5.57 -25.50 -3.73
CA GLY A 488 5.94 -24.61 -2.62
C GLY A 488 4.99 -23.44 -2.44
N PHE A 489 5.06 -22.80 -1.27
CA PHE A 489 4.18 -21.69 -0.90
C PHE A 489 4.27 -20.53 -1.90
N ILE A 490 5.45 -19.95 -2.13
CA ILE A 490 5.60 -18.81 -3.04
C ILE A 490 5.20 -19.13 -4.49
N PRO A 491 5.67 -20.22 -5.14
CA PRO A 491 5.25 -20.55 -6.50
C PRO A 491 3.75 -20.85 -6.59
N SER A 492 3.12 -21.39 -5.54
CA SER A 492 1.66 -21.54 -5.52
C SER A 492 0.93 -20.19 -5.56
N ILE A 493 1.42 -19.19 -4.82
CA ILE A 493 0.82 -17.86 -4.77
C ILE A 493 1.05 -17.08 -6.06
N ILE A 494 2.26 -17.13 -6.64
CA ILE A 494 2.53 -16.48 -7.93
C ILE A 494 1.67 -17.10 -9.03
N GLY A 495 1.51 -18.42 -9.04
CA GLY A 495 0.61 -19.11 -9.99
C GLY A 495 -0.81 -18.57 -9.89
N TYR A 496 -1.36 -18.48 -8.68
CA TYR A 496 -2.68 -17.90 -8.44
C TYR A 496 -2.80 -16.45 -8.97
N ILE A 497 -1.81 -15.59 -8.72
CA ILE A 497 -1.82 -14.21 -9.24
C ILE A 497 -1.88 -14.17 -10.76
N LEU A 498 -1.11 -15.02 -11.45
CA LEU A 498 -1.06 -15.03 -12.91
C LEU A 498 -2.37 -15.56 -13.52
N ASP A 499 -2.94 -16.61 -12.93
CA ASP A 499 -4.23 -17.17 -13.36
C ASP A 499 -5.35 -16.16 -13.14
N GLU A 500 -5.39 -15.54 -11.96
CA GLU A 500 -6.38 -14.51 -11.64
C GLU A 500 -6.25 -13.30 -12.56
N ARG A 501 -5.01 -12.90 -12.89
CA ARG A 501 -4.78 -11.82 -13.86
C ARG A 501 -5.32 -12.16 -15.23
N GLN A 502 -5.16 -13.41 -15.70
CA GLN A 502 -5.72 -13.84 -16.98
C GLN A 502 -7.25 -13.81 -16.94
N ARG A 503 -7.85 -14.27 -15.84
CA ARG A 503 -9.31 -14.22 -15.61
C ARG A 503 -9.84 -12.79 -15.69
N ILE A 504 -9.23 -11.85 -14.95
CA ILE A 504 -9.61 -10.43 -14.97
C ILE A 504 -9.41 -9.81 -16.35
N LYS A 505 -8.31 -10.12 -17.05
CA LYS A 505 -8.12 -9.64 -18.42
C LYS A 505 -9.22 -10.12 -19.37
N LYS A 506 -9.66 -11.37 -19.23
CA LYS A 506 -10.77 -11.90 -20.02
C LYS A 506 -12.06 -11.12 -19.75
N LEU A 507 -12.41 -10.94 -18.47
CA LEU A 507 -13.57 -10.12 -18.07
C LEU A 507 -13.46 -8.68 -18.61
N MET A 508 -12.29 -8.06 -18.54
CA MET A 508 -12.03 -6.73 -19.09
C MET A 508 -12.28 -6.63 -20.60
N TYR A 509 -11.90 -7.65 -21.37
CA TYR A 509 -12.11 -7.65 -22.82
C TYR A 509 -13.59 -7.88 -23.19
N GLU A 510 -14.30 -8.69 -22.42
CA GLU A 510 -15.72 -8.98 -22.59
C GLU A 510 -16.64 -7.85 -22.06
N GLU A 511 -16.14 -7.03 -21.13
CA GLU A 511 -16.90 -5.95 -20.51
C GLU A 511 -17.20 -4.80 -21.48
N THR A 512 -18.45 -4.35 -21.44
CA THR A 512 -19.01 -3.30 -22.29
C THR A 512 -19.23 -2.00 -21.54
N VAL A 513 -19.43 -2.07 -20.22
CA VAL A 513 -19.60 -0.89 -19.36
C VAL A 513 -18.22 -0.23 -19.16
N PRO A 514 -17.99 1.01 -19.63
CA PRO A 514 -16.67 1.65 -19.58
C PRO A 514 -16.08 1.73 -18.16
N GLU A 515 -16.90 2.05 -17.17
CA GLU A 515 -16.48 2.17 -15.77
C GLU A 515 -16.00 0.83 -15.21
N GLN A 516 -16.76 -0.24 -15.46
CA GLN A 516 -16.42 -1.59 -15.00
C GLN A 516 -15.19 -2.14 -15.74
N LYS A 517 -15.08 -1.85 -17.04
CA LYS A 517 -13.90 -2.20 -17.84
C LYS A 517 -12.64 -1.53 -17.30
N LYS A 518 -12.75 -0.26 -16.91
CA LYS A 518 -11.66 0.50 -16.27
C LYS A 518 -11.28 -0.12 -14.92
N ALA A 519 -12.26 -0.54 -14.12
CA ALA A 519 -12.01 -1.25 -12.86
C ALA A 519 -11.22 -2.56 -13.07
N TYR A 520 -11.61 -3.40 -14.03
CA TYR A 520 -10.85 -4.61 -14.36
C TYR A 520 -9.43 -4.31 -14.87
N ASP A 521 -9.25 -3.23 -15.63
CA ASP A 521 -7.90 -2.82 -16.05
C ASP A 521 -7.02 -2.45 -14.84
N PHE A 522 -7.54 -1.71 -13.86
CA PHE A 522 -6.81 -1.41 -12.64
C PHE A 522 -6.45 -2.67 -11.83
N GLU A 523 -7.38 -3.62 -11.71
CA GLU A 523 -7.12 -4.90 -11.04
C GLU A 523 -6.02 -5.72 -11.72
N GLN A 524 -6.05 -5.87 -13.06
CA GLN A 524 -5.00 -6.62 -13.76
C GLN A 524 -3.64 -5.94 -13.70
N GLN A 525 -3.61 -4.59 -13.66
CA GLN A 525 -2.38 -3.83 -13.46
C GLN A 525 -1.82 -4.03 -12.04
N GLY A 526 -2.68 -4.08 -11.02
CA GLY A 526 -2.32 -4.39 -9.64
C GLY A 526 -1.67 -5.78 -9.52
N LEU A 527 -2.30 -6.80 -10.10
CA LEU A 527 -1.78 -8.18 -10.14
C LEU A 527 -0.43 -8.25 -10.87
N LYS A 528 -0.30 -7.57 -12.02
CA LYS A 528 0.98 -7.48 -12.78
C LYS A 528 2.10 -6.93 -11.90
N ARG A 529 1.84 -5.83 -11.19
CA ARG A 529 2.83 -5.17 -10.32
C ARG A 529 3.28 -6.06 -9.17
N LEU A 530 2.35 -6.77 -8.52
CA LEU A 530 2.71 -7.73 -7.47
C LEU A 530 3.55 -8.89 -8.01
N ALA A 531 3.13 -9.52 -9.11
CA ALA A 531 3.86 -10.65 -9.71
C ALA A 531 5.31 -10.27 -10.05
N ASN A 532 5.51 -9.13 -10.73
CA ASN A 532 6.85 -8.67 -11.12
C ASN A 532 7.74 -8.35 -9.92
N SER A 533 7.16 -7.89 -8.81
CA SER A 533 7.92 -7.49 -7.62
C SER A 533 8.31 -8.66 -6.72
N MET A 534 7.65 -9.81 -6.84
CA MET A 534 7.95 -11.00 -6.03
C MET A 534 9.38 -11.53 -6.26
N PHE A 535 9.91 -11.45 -7.49
CA PHE A 535 11.30 -11.81 -7.77
C PHE A 535 12.28 -10.98 -6.94
N GLY A 536 12.16 -9.65 -7.02
CA GLY A 536 13.05 -8.73 -6.32
C GLY A 536 13.01 -8.89 -4.80
N ALA A 537 11.91 -9.43 -4.26
CA ALA A 537 11.74 -9.66 -2.83
C ALA A 537 12.71 -10.72 -2.27
N TYR A 538 13.02 -11.80 -3.00
CA TYR A 538 13.96 -12.83 -2.52
C TYR A 538 15.37 -12.28 -2.29
N GLY A 539 15.81 -11.33 -3.11
CA GLY A 539 17.10 -10.65 -2.96
C GLY A 539 17.11 -9.58 -1.87
N TYR A 540 15.95 -9.17 -1.35
CA TYR A 540 15.85 -8.11 -0.36
C TYR A 540 16.12 -8.63 1.05
N ALA A 541 17.25 -8.23 1.63
CA ALA A 541 17.72 -8.74 2.93
C ALA A 541 16.72 -8.59 4.09
N ARG A 542 15.75 -7.65 4.04
CA ARG A 542 14.72 -7.48 5.08
C ARG A 542 13.40 -8.24 4.81
N PHE A 543 13.32 -8.99 3.73
CA PHE A 543 12.14 -9.79 3.40
C PHE A 543 11.96 -10.96 4.38
N ARG A 544 10.72 -11.28 4.74
CA ARG A 544 10.39 -12.39 5.65
C ARG A 544 10.74 -13.76 5.07
N TRP A 545 10.35 -14.01 3.82
CA TRP A 545 10.71 -15.23 3.07
C TRP A 545 12.04 -15.09 2.32
N TYR A 546 12.98 -14.32 2.88
CA TYR A 546 14.31 -14.16 2.28
C TYR A 546 15.02 -15.51 2.18
N LYS A 547 15.42 -15.87 0.97
CA LYS A 547 16.27 -17.02 0.69
C LYS A 547 17.16 -16.68 -0.49
N LYS A 548 18.45 -16.52 -0.22
CA LYS A 548 19.41 -16.05 -1.22
C LYS A 548 19.60 -17.06 -2.35
N GLU A 549 19.59 -18.33 -2.00
CA GLU A 549 19.72 -19.47 -2.89
C GLU A 549 18.59 -19.46 -3.91
N CYS A 550 17.36 -19.14 -3.49
CA CYS A 550 16.24 -18.91 -4.40
C CYS A 550 16.52 -17.76 -5.38
N ALA A 551 17.00 -16.61 -4.89
CA ALA A 551 17.35 -15.48 -5.77
C ALA A 551 18.43 -15.85 -6.79
N ALA A 552 19.45 -16.62 -6.39
CA ALA A 552 20.52 -17.07 -7.28
C ALA A 552 20.04 -18.09 -8.31
N ALA A 553 19.18 -19.02 -7.90
CA ALA A 553 18.63 -20.02 -8.79
C ALA A 553 17.72 -19.39 -9.87
N ILE A 554 16.89 -18.42 -9.48
CA ILE A 554 16.02 -17.70 -10.43
C ILE A 554 16.85 -17.00 -11.51
N THR A 555 17.94 -16.32 -11.12
CA THR A 555 18.77 -15.63 -12.12
C THR A 555 19.56 -16.61 -12.97
N ALA A 556 20.06 -17.73 -12.41
CA ALA A 556 20.76 -18.76 -13.17
C ALA A 556 19.88 -19.37 -14.28
N TRP A 557 18.67 -19.84 -13.95
CA TRP A 557 17.74 -20.32 -14.96
C TRP A 557 17.30 -19.23 -15.94
N GLY A 558 17.15 -17.99 -15.46
CA GLY A 558 16.86 -16.85 -16.34
C GLY A 558 17.96 -16.63 -17.39
N ARG A 559 19.24 -16.74 -17.00
CA ARG A 559 20.38 -16.63 -17.92
C ARG A 559 20.44 -17.80 -18.91
N GLU A 560 20.21 -19.03 -18.44
CA GLU A 560 20.16 -20.21 -19.31
C GLU A 560 19.07 -20.05 -20.37
N TYR A 561 17.83 -19.71 -19.97
CA TYR A 561 16.71 -19.61 -20.90
C TYR A 561 16.86 -18.51 -21.95
N ILE A 562 17.39 -17.34 -21.59
CA ILE A 562 17.61 -16.28 -22.57
C ILE A 562 18.73 -16.64 -23.55
N GLN A 563 19.80 -17.28 -23.07
CA GLN A 563 20.89 -17.76 -23.94
C GLN A 563 20.43 -18.86 -24.88
N ASP A 564 19.62 -19.81 -24.39
CA ASP A 564 19.03 -20.87 -25.20
C ASP A 564 18.05 -20.31 -26.23
N ALA A 565 17.21 -19.34 -25.86
CA ALA A 565 16.29 -18.68 -26.79
C ALA A 565 17.04 -17.92 -27.90
N MET A 566 18.11 -17.21 -27.54
CA MET A 566 19.00 -16.54 -28.50
C MET A 566 19.62 -17.54 -29.46
N LYS A 567 20.25 -18.61 -28.94
CA LYS A 567 20.87 -19.66 -29.76
C LYS A 567 19.85 -20.32 -30.70
N LYS A 568 18.66 -20.63 -30.18
CA LYS A 568 17.58 -21.22 -30.98
C LYS A 568 17.08 -20.28 -32.06
N SER A 569 17.05 -18.96 -31.82
CA SER A 569 16.63 -17.98 -32.83
C SER A 569 17.54 -17.96 -34.06
N GLU A 570 18.83 -18.28 -33.89
CA GLU A 570 19.79 -18.38 -34.99
C GLU A 570 19.42 -19.48 -36.00
N GLU A 571 18.79 -20.56 -35.53
CA GLU A 571 18.27 -21.63 -36.40
C GLU A 571 17.13 -21.15 -37.32
N TYR A 572 16.46 -20.06 -36.97
CA TYR A 572 15.39 -19.42 -37.74
C TYR A 572 15.87 -18.20 -38.53
N GLY A 573 17.19 -18.02 -38.68
CA GLY A 573 17.77 -16.91 -39.44
C GLY A 573 17.80 -15.58 -38.69
N PHE A 574 17.53 -15.56 -37.39
CA PHE A 574 17.66 -14.37 -36.56
C PHE A 574 19.05 -14.31 -35.91
N LYS A 575 19.74 -13.17 -36.00
CA LYS A 575 20.97 -12.93 -35.25
C LYS A 575 20.69 -12.02 -34.06
N PRO A 576 20.83 -12.51 -32.82
CA PRO A 576 20.74 -11.68 -31.62
C PRO A 576 21.83 -10.60 -31.62
N ILE A 577 21.44 -9.33 -31.47
CA ILE A 577 22.35 -8.16 -31.48
C ILE A 577 22.45 -7.46 -30.13
N TYR A 578 21.46 -7.62 -29.26
CA TYR A 578 21.41 -7.06 -27.90
C TYR A 578 20.47 -7.90 -27.05
N ALA A 579 20.77 -8.08 -25.76
CA ALA A 579 19.86 -8.74 -24.83
C ALA A 579 19.88 -8.01 -23.49
N ASP A 580 18.71 -7.85 -22.89
CA ASP A 580 18.52 -7.25 -21.58
C ASP A 580 17.64 -8.15 -20.72
N THR A 581 18.27 -9.07 -20.00
CA THR A 581 17.66 -9.90 -18.95
C THR A 581 16.52 -10.84 -19.40
N ASP A 582 15.35 -10.30 -19.74
CA ASP A 582 14.12 -11.01 -20.07
C ASP A 582 13.73 -10.95 -21.55
N GLY A 583 14.44 -10.16 -22.36
CA GLY A 583 14.25 -10.10 -23.80
C GLY A 583 15.53 -9.84 -24.58
N PHE A 584 15.47 -10.08 -25.89
CA PHE A 584 16.57 -9.79 -26.80
C PHE A 584 16.08 -9.27 -28.15
N TYR A 585 16.91 -8.41 -28.74
CA TYR A 585 16.74 -7.89 -30.08
C TYR A 585 17.56 -8.74 -31.03
N ALA A 586 16.96 -9.11 -32.16
CA ALA A 586 17.62 -9.86 -33.20
C ALA A 586 17.28 -9.27 -34.58
N THR A 587 18.26 -9.27 -35.49
CA THR A 587 18.05 -8.91 -36.90
C THR A 587 17.81 -10.17 -37.72
N TYR A 588 16.84 -10.16 -38.62
CA TYR A 588 16.61 -11.26 -39.55
C TYR A 588 17.62 -11.20 -40.70
N ILE A 589 18.37 -12.28 -40.92
CA ILE A 589 19.39 -12.41 -41.99
C ILE A 589 18.84 -13.21 -43.19
N GLY A 590 17.65 -13.80 -43.07
CA GLY A 590 17.01 -14.49 -44.19
C GLY A 590 16.52 -13.52 -45.28
N ASN A 591 16.15 -14.08 -46.43
CA ASN A 591 15.44 -13.33 -47.45
C ASN A 591 14.01 -13.07 -46.96
N LEU A 592 13.53 -11.83 -47.05
CA LEU A 592 12.17 -11.45 -46.63
C LEU A 592 11.11 -11.70 -47.72
N ASP A 593 11.57 -11.92 -48.94
CA ASP A 593 10.72 -12.15 -50.12
C ASP A 593 10.42 -13.65 -50.34
N ASP A 594 11.02 -14.54 -49.54
CA ASP A 594 10.77 -16.00 -49.49
C ASP A 594 9.93 -16.34 -48.24
#